data_AF-A0A2W4UEB2-F1
#
_entry.id   AF-A0A2W4UEB2-F1
#
_cell.length_a   1.000
_cell.length_b   1.000
_cell.length_c   1.000
_cell.angle_alpha   90.00
_cell.angle_beta   90.00
_cell.angle_gamma   90.00
#
_symmetry.space_group_name_H-M   'P 1'
#
loop_
_entity.id
_entity.type
_entity.pdbx_description
1 polymer ?
#
loop_
_entity_poly.entity_id
_entity_poly.type
_entity_poly.pdbx_seq_one_letter_code
_entity_poly.pdbx_strand_id
1 'polypeptide(L)'
;MTQPKQQIIALGGGGFPMEPENLLPDRYILEQSPHQTPKACFLPTASGDNDNDIRRFYDAYIQMDCRPCHLRLFFLTAGGLNAFIEEQDVIYVGGGSTFNLLVL
;
A
#
# COMPACT_ATOMS: atom_id res chain seq x y z
N MET A 1 -20.83 17.41 6.12
CA MET A 1 -19.78 16.60 5.48
C MET A 1 -18.75 16.30 6.54
N THR A 2 -18.63 15.02 6.92
CA THR A 2 -17.65 14.57 7.93
C THR A 2 -16.27 14.64 7.30
N GLN A 3 -15.32 15.32 7.94
CA GLN A 3 -13.92 15.28 7.52
C GLN A 3 -13.46 13.81 7.52
N PRO A 4 -12.77 13.34 6.46
CA PRO A 4 -12.26 11.97 6.43
C PRO A 4 -11.30 11.80 7.62
N LYS A 5 -11.61 10.81 8.46
CA LYS A 5 -10.81 10.51 9.65
C LYS A 5 -9.50 9.89 9.18
N GLN A 6 -8.36 10.44 9.58
CA GLN A 6 -7.08 9.76 9.42
C GLN A 6 -7.12 8.44 10.21
N GLN A 7 -6.84 7.32 9.54
CA GLN A 7 -6.91 5.99 10.13
C GLN A 7 -5.58 5.27 9.94
N ILE A 8 -5.20 4.50 10.95
CA ILE A 8 -4.11 3.52 10.88
C ILE A 8 -4.76 2.16 11.05
N ILE A 9 -4.61 1.29 10.05
CA ILE A 9 -5.15 -0.07 10.06
C ILE A 9 -3.96 -1.01 10.27
N ALA A 10 -3.93 -1.68 11.42
CA ALA A 10 -2.90 -2.66 11.73
C ALA A 10 -3.38 -4.05 11.31
N LEU A 11 -2.58 -4.74 10.48
CA LEU A 11 -2.85 -6.09 10.02
C LEU A 11 -1.82 -7.06 10.64
N GLY A 12 -2.30 -8.15 11.22
CA GLY A 12 -1.45 -9.23 11.75
C GLY A 12 -0.92 -10.19 10.69
N GLY A 13 -1.15 -9.90 9.40
CA GLY A 13 -1.03 -10.81 8.26
C GLY A 13 -2.35 -10.91 7.50
N GLY A 14 -2.35 -11.62 6.37
CA GLY A 14 -3.53 -11.77 5.48
C GLY A 14 -3.59 -10.74 4.35
N GLY A 15 -4.70 -10.75 3.61
CA GLY A 15 -4.89 -9.93 2.40
C GLY A 15 -4.05 -10.42 1.21
N PHE A 16 -3.86 -9.57 0.21
CA PHE A 16 -3.15 -9.93 -1.02
C PHE A 16 -1.77 -10.63 -0.85
N PRO A 17 -0.94 -10.35 0.18
CA PRO A 17 0.37 -10.98 0.29
C PRO A 17 0.32 -12.48 0.64
N MET A 18 -0.74 -12.92 1.33
CA MET A 18 -0.86 -14.26 1.91
C MET A 18 -2.10 -15.01 1.41
N GLU A 19 -3.20 -14.30 1.13
CA GLU A 19 -4.50 -14.85 0.77
C GLU A 19 -5.01 -14.20 -0.53
N PRO A 20 -4.40 -14.50 -1.69
CA PRO A 20 -4.74 -13.84 -2.96
C PRO A 20 -6.19 -14.09 -3.42
N GLU A 21 -6.84 -15.13 -2.88
CA GLU A 21 -8.24 -15.46 -3.14
C GLU A 21 -9.21 -14.77 -2.16
N ASN A 22 -8.69 -14.17 -1.08
CA ASN A 22 -9.47 -13.49 -0.04
C ASN A 22 -9.00 -12.04 0.15
N LEU A 23 -9.50 -11.18 -0.74
CA LEU A 23 -9.19 -9.74 -0.74
C LEU A 23 -10.11 -8.92 0.18
N LEU A 24 -10.81 -9.54 1.14
CA LEU A 24 -11.68 -8.82 2.08
C LEU A 24 -10.93 -7.74 2.88
N PRO A 25 -9.72 -7.99 3.43
CA PRO A 25 -8.95 -6.96 4.12
C PRO A 25 -8.58 -5.80 3.19
N ASP A 26 -8.19 -6.12 1.95
CA ASP A 26 -7.76 -5.12 0.97
C ASP A 26 -8.91 -4.21 0.53
N ARG A 27 -10.09 -4.79 0.28
CA ARG A 27 -11.33 -4.04 0.00
C ARG A 27 -11.70 -3.13 1.16
N TYR A 28 -11.65 -3.65 2.39
CA TYR A 28 -11.94 -2.87 3.58
C TYR A 28 -11.03 -1.63 3.68
N ILE A 29 -9.73 -1.78 3.40
CA ILE A 29 -8.77 -0.67 3.39
C ILE A 29 -9.17 0.40 2.35
N LEU A 30 -9.49 -0.01 1.12
CA LEU A 30 -9.89 0.92 0.06
C LEU A 30 -11.19 1.67 0.41
N GLU A 31 -12.17 0.99 1.02
CA GLU A 31 -13.43 1.57 1.46
C GLU A 31 -13.28 2.63 2.57
N GLN A 32 -12.12 2.71 3.23
CA GLN A 32 -11.84 3.77 4.21
C GLN A 32 -11.48 5.09 3.55
N SER A 33 -11.17 5.10 2.25
CA SER A 33 -10.98 6.33 1.49
C SER A 33 -12.32 6.99 1.19
N PRO A 34 -12.42 8.33 1.26
CA PRO A 34 -13.62 9.05 0.82
C PRO A 34 -13.75 9.07 -0.72
N HIS A 35 -12.74 8.62 -1.45
CA HIS A 35 -12.72 8.62 -2.92
C HIS A 35 -13.30 7.33 -3.48
N GLN A 36 -14.06 7.43 -4.58
CA GLN A 36 -14.58 6.25 -5.29
C GLN A 36 -13.46 5.42 -5.93
N THR A 37 -12.44 6.09 -6.47
CA THR A 37 -11.27 5.47 -7.10
C THR A 37 -9.99 5.91 -6.38
N PRO A 38 -9.73 5.43 -5.15
CA PRO A 38 -8.59 5.88 -4.34
C PRO A 38 -7.25 5.58 -5.01
N LYS A 39 -6.29 6.49 -4.87
CA LYS A 39 -4.88 6.25 -5.15
C LYS A 39 -4.28 5.42 -4.01
N ALA A 40 -3.89 4.19 -4.32
CA ALA A 40 -3.36 3.25 -3.35
C ALA A 40 -1.88 2.98 -3.64
N CYS A 41 -1.01 3.41 -2.74
CA CYS A 41 0.42 3.23 -2.85
C CYS A 41 0.90 2.10 -1.95
N PHE A 42 1.60 1.12 -2.53
CA PHE A 42 2.29 0.07 -1.79
C PHE A 42 3.75 0.46 -1.48
N LEU A 43 4.17 0.26 -0.23
CA LEU A 43 5.54 0.41 0.25
C LEU A 43 6.13 -0.99 0.57
N PRO A 44 6.81 -1.63 -0.40
CA PRO A 44 7.42 -2.95 -0.22
C PRO A 44 8.74 -2.93 0.56
N THR A 45 9.15 -1.81 1.15
CA THR A 45 10.48 -1.61 1.76
C THR A 45 10.88 -2.71 2.75
N ALA A 46 9.95 -3.18 3.60
CA ALA A 46 10.23 -4.23 4.58
C ALA A 46 10.71 -5.55 3.92
N SER A 47 10.31 -5.81 2.68
CA SER A 47 10.70 -6.97 1.87
C SER A 47 11.98 -6.77 1.06
N GLY A 48 12.57 -5.58 1.09
CA GLY A 48 13.68 -5.23 0.18
C GLY A 48 13.24 -4.80 -1.21
N ASP A 49 12.04 -4.19 -1.33
CA ASP A 49 11.42 -3.86 -2.61
C ASP A 49 11.27 -5.09 -3.53
N ASN A 50 10.79 -6.20 -2.98
CA ASN A 50 10.68 -7.46 -3.67
C ASN A 50 9.68 -7.40 -4.85
N ASP A 51 10.14 -7.72 -6.06
CA ASP A 51 9.31 -7.67 -7.28
C ASP A 51 8.09 -8.60 -7.22
N ASN A 52 8.17 -9.75 -6.53
CA ASN A 52 7.02 -10.65 -6.40
C ASN A 52 5.96 -10.07 -5.46
N ASP A 53 6.36 -9.37 -4.39
CA ASP A 53 5.40 -8.71 -3.50
C ASP A 53 4.71 -7.54 -4.21
N ILE A 54 5.47 -6.78 -5.01
CA ILE A 54 4.92 -5.74 -5.89
C ILE A 54 3.95 -6.36 -6.90
N ARG A 55 4.31 -7.47 -7.54
CA ARG A 55 3.44 -8.16 -8.50
C ARG A 55 2.13 -8.62 -7.85
N ARG A 56 2.20 -9.25 -6.67
CA ARG A 56 1.00 -9.70 -5.93
C ARG A 56 0.09 -8.54 -5.56
N PHE A 57 0.68 -7.40 -5.18
CA PHE A 57 -0.09 -6.18 -4.93
C PHE A 57 -0.87 -5.77 -6.17
N TYR A 58 -0.22 -5.67 -7.33
CA TYR A 58 -0.91 -5.31 -8.58
C TYR A 58 -1.94 -6.35 -8.99
N ASP A 59 -1.62 -7.65 -8.93
CA ASP A 59 -2.55 -8.73 -9.29
C ASP A 59 -3.87 -8.63 -8.52
N ALA A 60 -3.84 -8.20 -7.25
CA ALA A 60 -5.02 -7.95 -6.44
C ALA A 60 -5.68 -6.58 -6.71
N TYR A 61 -4.90 -5.49 -6.69
CA TYR A 61 -5.44 -4.13 -6.67
C TYR A 61 -5.99 -3.67 -8.03
N ILE A 62 -5.50 -4.21 -9.16
CA ILE A 62 -6.08 -3.90 -10.48
C ILE A 62 -7.50 -4.44 -10.64
N GLN A 63 -7.92 -5.40 -9.81
CA GLN A 63 -9.26 -5.98 -9.84
C GLN A 63 -10.28 -5.16 -9.02
N MET A 64 -9.80 -4.15 -8.29
CA MET A 64 -10.61 -3.28 -7.43
C MET A 64 -10.64 -1.87 -8.00
N ASP A 65 -11.68 -1.09 -7.67
CA ASP A 65 -11.87 0.26 -8.19
C ASP A 65 -10.90 1.25 -7.54
N CYS A 66 -9.62 1.21 -7.93
CA CYS A 66 -8.56 2.03 -7.37
C CYS A 66 -7.47 2.34 -8.41
N ARG A 67 -6.54 3.23 -8.04
CA ARG A 67 -5.35 3.56 -8.83
C ARG A 67 -4.11 3.04 -8.10
N PRO A 68 -3.64 1.82 -8.38
CA PRO A 68 -2.50 1.25 -7.69
C PRO A 68 -1.19 1.86 -8.18
N CYS A 69 -0.32 2.19 -7.24
CA CYS A 69 1.09 2.50 -7.47
C CYS A 69 1.96 1.82 -6.40
N HIS A 70 3.27 1.81 -6.61
CA HIS A 70 4.22 1.37 -5.59
C HIS A 70 5.37 2.35 -5.53
N LEU A 71 6.01 2.43 -4.38
CA LEU A 71 7.18 3.28 -4.16
C LEU A 71 8.30 2.45 -3.56
N ARG A 72 9.42 2.38 -4.28
CA ARG A 72 10.64 1.68 -3.88
C ARG A 72 11.57 2.64 -3.16
N LEU A 73 12.00 2.25 -1.96
CA LEU A 73 12.93 3.03 -1.13
C LEU A 73 14.34 2.40 -1.05
N PHE A 74 14.51 1.12 -1.40
CA PHE A 74 15.85 0.53 -1.57
C PHE A 74 16.57 1.10 -2.80
N PHE A 75 15.82 1.53 -3.81
CA PHE A 75 16.34 2.09 -5.05
C PHE A 75 15.80 3.51 -5.27
N LEU A 76 16.08 4.41 -4.32
CA LEU A 76 15.58 5.78 -4.30
C LEU A 76 15.73 6.49 -5.65
N THR A 77 14.61 6.91 -6.23
CA THR A 77 14.58 7.97 -7.24
C THR A 77 14.64 9.32 -6.52
N ALA A 78 15.66 10.11 -6.81
CA ALA A 78 15.90 11.38 -6.13
C ALA A 78 14.77 12.41 -6.36
N GLY A 79 14.24 12.97 -5.28
CA GLY A 79 13.37 14.14 -5.26
C GLY A 79 11.86 13.86 -5.28
N GLY A 80 11.06 14.76 -4.69
CA GLY A 80 9.59 14.76 -4.80
C GLY A 80 8.82 13.77 -3.91
N LEU A 81 9.50 13.07 -2.99
CA LEU A 81 8.85 12.04 -2.14
C LEU A 81 7.68 12.59 -1.33
N ASN A 82 7.82 13.75 -0.69
CA ASN A 82 6.74 14.34 0.12
C ASN A 82 5.49 14.60 -0.72
N ALA A 83 5.65 15.27 -1.86
CA ALA A 83 4.55 15.55 -2.78
C ALA A 83 3.91 14.26 -3.28
N PHE A 84 4.72 13.25 -3.62
CA PHE A 84 4.22 11.94 -4.03
C PHE A 84 3.39 11.27 -2.93
N ILE A 85 3.85 11.27 -1.67
CA ILE A 85 3.15 10.66 -0.55
C ILE A 85 1.86 11.41 -0.21
N GLU A 86 1.89 12.75 -0.21
CA GLU A 86 0.73 13.62 0.05
C GLU A 86 -0.39 13.44 -0.99
N GLU A 87 -0.04 12.97 -2.19
CA GLU A 87 -1.02 12.69 -3.23
C GLU A 87 -1.78 11.37 -3.07
N GLN A 88 -1.38 10.49 -2.15
CA GLN A 88 -1.97 9.15 -2.00
C GLN A 88 -3.13 9.16 -1.01
N ASP A 89 -4.20 8.43 -1.34
CA ASP A 89 -5.36 8.27 -0.47
C ASP A 89 -5.17 7.12 0.52
N VAL A 90 -4.42 6.09 0.11
CA VAL A 90 -4.07 4.91 0.90
C VAL A 90 -2.59 4.63 0.76
N ILE A 91 -1.91 4.41 1.88
CA ILE A 91 -0.52 3.95 1.93
C ILE A 91 -0.51 2.58 2.62
N TYR A 92 -0.23 1.53 1.86
CA TYR A 92 -0.09 0.17 2.37
C TYR A 92 1.38 -0.11 2.65
N VAL A 93 1.74 -0.32 3.91
CA VAL A 93 3.11 -0.70 4.30
C VAL A 93 3.23 -2.22 4.31
N GLY A 94 4.10 -2.76 3.46
CA GLY A 94 4.33 -4.19 3.33
C GLY A 94 4.96 -4.82 4.56
N GLY A 95 4.72 -6.13 4.73
CA GLY A 95 5.38 -6.94 5.74
C GLY A 95 6.80 -7.35 5.34
N GLY A 96 7.55 -7.94 6.28
CA GLY A 96 8.92 -8.39 6.08
C GLY A 96 9.79 -8.09 7.30
N SER A 97 10.98 -7.56 7.08
CA SER A 97 11.89 -7.14 8.13
C SER A 97 11.54 -5.74 8.63
N THR A 98 11.06 -5.63 9.88
CA THR A 98 10.86 -4.32 10.55
C THR A 98 12.16 -3.51 10.61
N PHE A 99 13.31 -4.18 10.69
CA PHE A 99 14.61 -3.50 10.63
C PHE A 99 14.81 -2.81 9.27
N ASN A 100 14.55 -3.51 8.16
CA ASN A 100 14.67 -2.92 6.82
C ASN A 100 13.69 -1.77 6.61
N LEU A 101 12.48 -1.86 7.20
CA LEU A 101 11.47 -0.81 7.13
C LEU A 101 11.92 0.52 7.78
N LEU A 102 12.75 0.46 8.83
CA LEU A 102 13.09 1.63 9.65
C LEU A 102 14.44 2.27 9.30
N VAL A 103 15.36 1.52 8.70
CA VAL A 103 16.78 1.91 8.60
C VAL A 103 17.14 2.61 7.29
N LEU A 104 16.23 2.63 6.32
CA LEU A 104 16.40 3.20 4.98
C LEU A 104 15.58 4.47 4.81
#